data_AF-A0A1U8PIW3-F1
#
_entry.id   AF-A0A1U8PIW3-F1
#
_cell.length_a   1.000
_cell.length_b   1.000
_cell.length_c   1.000
_cell.angle_alpha   90.00
_cell.angle_beta   90.00
_cell.angle_gamma   90.00
#
_symmetry.space_group_name_H-M   'P 1'
#
loop_
_entity.id
_entity.type
_entity.pdbx_description
1 polymer ?
#
loop_
_entity_poly.entity_id
_entity_poly.type
_entity_poly.pdbx_seq_one_letter_code
_entity_poly.pdbx_strand_id
1 'polypeptide(L)'
;MKSSVVSSKNLIRLQSAISRSFLQHSSKPISQTPFFIPIFPTNTINLYNQRYQNLQTQIRSNSSSIMSSSAFKPEQAGLPPALPLPSPLLTKFKIGICQLAVTPDKERNIQHARKAIEEAAQKGAQLVVLPEIWNSPYSNDSFPVYAEDIDAGHDASPSTAMLSEVSSRLKITVVGGSIPERCGDKLYNTCCVFGTDGNLKAKHRKIHLFDIDIPGKITFMESKTLTAGETPTIVDTDVGRIGVGICYDIRFQELAMIYASRGAHLLCYPGAFNMTTGPLHWELLQRARAVDNQLYVATCSPARDAGAGYVAWGHSTLVGPFGEVLATTEHDEDIIIAEIDYSILEQRRANLPLAKQRRGDLYQLVDIRRVGAH
;
A
#
# COMPACT_ATOMS: atom_id res chain seq x y z
N MET A 1 34.84 -50.96 0.71
CA MET A 1 36.15 -50.88 0.03
C MET A 1 36.09 -49.78 -1.02
N LYS A 2 37.19 -49.04 -1.27
CA LYS A 2 37.44 -48.13 -2.42
C LYS A 2 36.31 -47.12 -2.75
N SER A 3 36.35 -45.82 -2.48
CA SER A 3 37.40 -44.80 -2.26
C SER A 3 38.26 -44.40 -3.48
N SER A 4 37.98 -43.20 -4.02
CA SER A 4 38.99 -42.31 -4.61
C SER A 4 38.42 -40.88 -4.75
N VAL A 5 38.99 -39.92 -4.01
CA VAL A 5 38.82 -38.47 -4.25
C VAL A 5 40.01 -37.99 -5.07
N VAL A 6 39.81 -37.11 -6.05
CA VAL A 6 40.88 -36.28 -6.63
C VAL A 6 40.41 -34.84 -6.75
N SER A 7 41.30 -33.91 -6.40
CA SER A 7 41.12 -32.46 -6.54
C SER A 7 42.44 -31.86 -7.03
N SER A 8 42.37 -30.94 -7.99
CA SER A 8 43.52 -30.14 -8.43
C SER A 8 43.07 -28.84 -9.09
N LYS A 9 43.65 -27.71 -8.65
CA LYS A 9 43.43 -26.37 -9.21
C LYS A 9 44.39 -26.08 -10.38
N ASN A 10 44.13 -24.95 -11.05
CA ASN A 10 45.02 -24.19 -11.94
C ASN A 10 45.20 -24.70 -13.39
N LEU A 11 44.75 -23.89 -14.35
CA LEU A 11 45.65 -23.24 -15.31
C LEU A 11 45.03 -21.91 -15.81
N ILE A 12 45.86 -20.96 -16.28
CA ILE A 12 45.48 -19.60 -16.68
C ILE A 12 46.25 -19.20 -17.95
N ARG A 13 45.55 -18.61 -18.95
CA ARG A 13 46.05 -18.18 -20.29
C ARG A 13 46.53 -19.36 -21.17
N LEU A 14 46.44 -19.36 -22.51
CA LEU A 14 46.54 -18.31 -23.55
C LEU A 14 45.30 -18.33 -24.51
N GLN A 15 44.84 -17.20 -25.08
CA GLN A 15 45.12 -16.67 -26.44
C GLN A 15 44.93 -17.63 -27.64
N SER A 16 44.43 -17.26 -28.85
CA SER A 16 43.53 -16.18 -29.33
C SER A 16 43.46 -16.16 -30.88
N ALA A 17 42.29 -16.29 -31.51
CA ALA A 17 41.97 -16.05 -32.94
C ALA A 17 40.48 -16.44 -33.21
N ILE A 18 39.68 -15.98 -34.19
CA ILE A 18 39.66 -14.89 -35.20
C ILE A 18 38.18 -14.84 -35.74
N SER A 19 37.57 -13.77 -36.26
CA SER A 19 37.96 -12.37 -36.51
C SER A 19 37.09 -11.40 -35.64
N ARG A 20 36.50 -10.22 -35.95
CA ARG A 20 36.17 -9.36 -37.13
C ARG A 20 35.05 -9.89 -38.06
N SER A 21 34.22 -9.10 -38.75
CA SER A 21 34.10 -7.61 -38.94
C SER A 21 32.61 -7.26 -39.26
N PHE A 22 32.11 -6.02 -39.42
CA PHE A 22 32.67 -4.65 -39.46
C PHE A 22 31.54 -3.60 -39.27
N LEU A 23 31.73 -2.52 -38.49
CA LEU A 23 31.17 -1.16 -38.75
C LEU A 23 31.81 -0.14 -37.78
N GLN A 24 32.02 1.10 -38.24
CA GLN A 24 32.71 2.17 -37.48
C GLN A 24 31.92 3.48 -37.56
N HIS A 25 31.96 4.27 -36.49
CA HIS A 25 32.08 5.73 -36.60
C HIS A 25 33.01 6.26 -35.51
N SER A 26 33.81 7.28 -35.85
CA SER A 26 34.98 7.69 -35.08
C SER A 26 34.76 8.96 -34.26
N SER A 27 35.18 8.96 -33.00
CA SER A 27 35.34 10.16 -32.18
C SER A 27 36.76 10.76 -32.32
N LYS A 28 36.84 12.07 -32.55
CA LYS A 28 38.07 12.89 -32.44
C LYS A 28 37.72 14.31 -31.95
N PRO A 29 38.66 15.05 -31.35
CA PRO A 29 38.34 16.16 -30.44
C PRO A 29 38.11 17.52 -31.15
N ILE A 30 37.45 18.43 -30.43
CA ILE A 30 37.20 19.82 -30.85
C ILE A 30 38.20 20.76 -30.16
N SER A 31 38.67 21.78 -30.91
CA SER A 31 39.64 22.78 -30.45
C SER A 31 39.02 23.82 -29.51
N GLN A 32 39.85 24.43 -28.67
CA GLN A 32 39.47 25.64 -27.91
C GLN A 32 39.56 26.89 -28.79
N THR A 33 38.55 27.76 -28.69
CA THR A 33 38.55 29.17 -29.15
C THR A 33 37.68 30.01 -28.18
N PRO A 34 37.98 31.30 -27.98
CA PRO A 34 37.30 32.11 -26.97
C PRO A 34 35.93 32.65 -27.44
N PHE A 35 34.98 32.77 -26.52
CA PHE A 35 33.69 33.43 -26.77
C PHE A 35 33.79 34.95 -26.67
N PHE A 36 33.27 35.66 -27.67
CA PHE A 36 33.01 37.10 -27.61
C PHE A 36 31.68 37.40 -26.90
N ILE A 37 31.63 38.47 -26.12
CA ILE A 37 30.40 39.01 -25.53
C ILE A 37 29.92 40.20 -26.37
N PRO A 38 28.67 40.21 -26.89
CA PRO A 38 28.12 41.37 -27.58
C PRO A 38 27.65 42.44 -26.59
N ILE A 39 28.11 43.69 -26.80
CA ILE A 39 27.63 44.87 -26.05
C ILE A 39 26.40 45.42 -26.78
N PHE A 40 25.27 45.52 -26.08
CA PHE A 40 24.04 46.14 -26.63
C PHE A 40 23.97 47.64 -26.31
N PRO A 41 23.47 48.50 -27.22
CA PRO A 41 23.37 49.94 -26.98
C PRO A 41 22.33 50.30 -25.91
N THR A 42 22.69 51.18 -24.99
CA THR A 42 21.80 51.70 -23.94
C THR A 42 20.83 52.75 -24.48
N ASN A 43 19.65 52.33 -24.98
CA ASN A 43 18.51 53.24 -25.12
C ASN A 43 17.09 52.61 -25.10
N THR A 44 16.97 51.28 -25.12
CA THR A 44 15.67 50.58 -25.23
C THR A 44 14.87 50.48 -23.92
N ILE A 45 15.41 50.94 -22.78
CA ILE A 45 14.83 50.71 -21.44
C ILE A 45 13.65 51.65 -21.14
N ASN A 46 13.66 52.91 -21.62
CA ASN A 46 12.70 53.92 -21.21
C ASN A 46 11.26 53.72 -21.74
N LEU A 47 11.08 53.04 -22.87
CA LEU A 47 9.75 52.78 -23.44
C LEU A 47 8.97 51.67 -22.71
N TYR A 48 9.63 50.81 -21.94
CA TYR A 48 8.96 49.74 -21.18
C TYR A 48 8.35 50.28 -19.88
N ASN A 49 9.07 51.19 -19.20
CA ASN A 49 8.67 51.74 -17.90
C ASN A 49 7.41 52.63 -17.96
N GLN A 50 7.22 53.41 -19.03
CA GLN A 50 6.01 54.24 -19.18
C GLN A 50 4.72 53.40 -19.34
N ARG A 51 4.78 52.22 -19.97
CA ARG A 51 3.62 51.32 -20.05
C ARG A 51 3.25 50.72 -18.69
N TYR A 52 4.22 50.44 -17.84
CA TYR A 52 3.98 49.86 -16.51
C TYR A 52 3.28 50.83 -15.54
N GLN A 53 3.63 52.13 -15.56
CA GLN A 53 3.00 53.11 -14.65
C GLN A 53 1.54 53.40 -15.00
N ASN A 54 1.18 53.50 -16.29
CA ASN A 54 -0.22 53.73 -16.71
C ASN A 54 -1.16 52.54 -16.38
N LEU A 55 -0.61 51.32 -16.32
CA LEU A 55 -1.35 50.15 -15.82
C LEU A 55 -1.62 50.25 -14.30
N GLN A 56 -0.68 50.75 -13.51
CA GLN A 56 -0.87 50.91 -12.06
C GLN A 56 -1.91 51.97 -11.69
N THR A 57 -2.07 53.03 -12.48
CA THR A 57 -3.13 54.04 -12.25
C THR A 57 -4.53 53.53 -12.61
N GLN A 58 -4.70 52.78 -13.70
CA GLN A 58 -6.01 52.17 -14.03
C GLN A 58 -6.46 51.10 -13.03
N ILE A 59 -5.53 50.38 -12.39
CA ILE A 59 -5.87 49.38 -11.37
C ILE A 59 -6.37 50.03 -10.06
N ARG A 60 -5.95 51.26 -9.74
CA ARG A 60 -6.29 51.95 -8.49
C ARG A 60 -7.67 52.63 -8.44
N SER A 61 -8.41 52.70 -9.56
CA SER A 61 -9.76 53.29 -9.59
C SER A 61 -10.90 52.28 -9.42
N ASN A 62 -10.63 50.98 -9.54
CA ASN A 62 -11.66 49.92 -9.45
C ASN A 62 -11.56 49.09 -8.15
N SER A 63 -10.61 49.38 -7.26
CA SER A 63 -10.35 48.62 -6.02
C SER A 63 -11.34 48.90 -4.88
N SER A 64 -12.64 49.02 -5.19
CA SER A 64 -13.72 49.30 -4.24
C SER A 64 -15.00 48.49 -4.49
N SER A 65 -14.95 47.45 -5.32
CA SER A 65 -15.92 46.33 -5.29
C SER A 65 -15.33 45.06 -5.93
N ILE A 66 -15.85 43.90 -5.54
CA ILE A 66 -15.51 42.57 -6.10
C ILE A 66 -14.00 42.21 -6.03
N MET A 67 -13.45 42.19 -4.82
CA MET A 67 -12.57 41.06 -4.47
C MET A 67 -13.49 39.91 -4.05
N SER A 68 -13.90 39.08 -5.01
CA SER A 68 -14.45 37.77 -4.66
C SER A 68 -13.34 36.96 -3.99
N SER A 69 -13.56 36.56 -2.74
CA SER A 69 -12.74 35.51 -2.14
C SER A 69 -12.82 34.28 -3.04
N SER A 70 -11.69 33.70 -3.40
CA SER A 70 -11.68 32.41 -4.09
C SER A 70 -12.27 31.39 -3.12
N ALA A 71 -13.53 31.02 -3.35
CA ALA A 71 -14.37 30.36 -2.36
C ALA A 71 -14.07 28.86 -2.18
N PHE A 72 -12.78 28.49 -2.17
CA PHE A 72 -12.32 27.22 -1.64
C PHE A 72 -12.89 27.05 -0.22
N LYS A 73 -13.61 25.96 0.01
CA LYS A 73 -14.11 25.57 1.34
C LYS A 73 -13.57 24.20 1.73
N PRO A 74 -12.27 24.04 2.05
CA PRO A 74 -11.69 22.73 2.27
C PRO A 74 -12.31 21.99 3.46
N GLU A 75 -12.81 22.75 4.45
CA GLU A 75 -13.56 22.24 5.61
C GLU A 75 -14.90 21.58 5.23
N GLN A 76 -15.45 21.88 4.05
CA GLN A 76 -16.67 21.26 3.53
C GLN A 76 -16.38 20.04 2.64
N ALA A 77 -15.12 19.77 2.28
CA ALA A 77 -14.76 18.73 1.31
C ALA A 77 -14.89 17.28 1.83
N GLY A 78 -15.08 17.11 3.14
CA GLY A 78 -15.40 15.84 3.78
C GLY A 78 -16.43 16.04 4.87
N LEU A 79 -17.55 15.34 4.80
CA LEU A 79 -18.64 15.39 5.79
C LEU A 79 -18.78 14.05 6.54
N PRO A 80 -18.79 14.05 7.89
CA PRO A 80 -18.41 15.17 8.75
C PRO A 80 -16.89 15.42 8.71
N PRO A 81 -16.42 16.60 9.16
CA PRO A 81 -15.02 17.02 9.07
C PRO A 81 -13.99 15.99 9.52
N ALA A 82 -12.77 16.11 9.00
CA ALA A 82 -11.71 15.15 9.29
C ALA A 82 -11.39 15.09 10.80
N LEU A 83 -11.24 13.88 11.33
CA LEU A 83 -10.80 13.66 12.70
C LEU A 83 -9.33 14.10 12.86
N PRO A 84 -8.93 14.63 14.03
CA PRO A 84 -7.52 14.78 14.35
C PRO A 84 -6.83 13.41 14.32
N LEU A 85 -5.55 13.42 13.93
CA LEU A 85 -4.67 12.26 14.04
C LEU A 85 -4.50 11.94 15.53
N PRO A 86 -4.76 10.70 15.97
CA PRO A 86 -4.37 10.30 17.33
C PRO A 86 -2.84 10.21 17.41
N SER A 87 -2.24 10.70 18.48
CA SER A 87 -0.81 10.52 18.74
C SER A 87 -0.51 9.04 18.95
N PRO A 88 0.28 8.37 18.10
CA PRO A 88 0.65 6.98 18.27
C PRO A 88 1.68 6.83 19.39
N LEU A 89 1.72 5.65 20.04
CA LEU A 89 2.77 5.35 21.02
C LEU A 89 4.14 5.16 20.32
N LEU A 90 4.14 4.62 19.10
CA LEU A 90 5.31 4.49 18.24
C LEU A 90 5.20 5.42 17.02
N THR A 91 6.01 6.48 17.00
CA THR A 91 6.12 7.42 15.87
C THR A 91 7.10 6.96 14.78
N LYS A 92 8.04 6.08 15.12
CA LYS A 92 9.03 5.49 14.24
C LYS A 92 9.27 4.02 14.63
N PHE A 93 9.08 3.09 13.71
CA PHE A 93 9.12 1.65 13.97
C PHE A 93 9.35 0.83 12.69
N LYS A 94 9.62 -0.47 12.83
CA LYS A 94 9.69 -1.39 11.68
C LYS A 94 8.38 -2.12 11.44
N ILE A 95 8.01 -2.27 10.17
CA ILE A 95 6.94 -3.14 9.70
C ILE A 95 7.52 -4.42 9.08
N GLY A 96 6.92 -5.56 9.40
CA GLY A 96 7.09 -6.84 8.71
C GLY A 96 5.93 -7.07 7.73
N ILE A 97 6.24 -7.42 6.48
CA ILE A 97 5.22 -7.81 5.49
C ILE A 97 5.61 -9.19 4.95
N CYS A 98 4.81 -10.21 5.26
CA CYS A 98 5.17 -11.62 5.06
C CYS A 98 4.47 -12.20 3.81
N GLN A 99 5.21 -12.34 2.72
CA GLN A 99 4.71 -12.96 1.48
C GLN A 99 4.78 -14.48 1.60
N LEU A 100 3.70 -15.11 2.06
CA LEU A 100 3.65 -16.55 2.35
C LEU A 100 3.24 -17.39 1.14
N ALA A 101 3.90 -18.52 0.94
CA ALA A 101 3.38 -19.63 0.15
C ALA A 101 2.21 -20.30 0.90
N VAL A 102 1.06 -20.40 0.26
CA VAL A 102 -0.19 -20.93 0.83
C VAL A 102 -0.47 -22.30 0.23
N THR A 103 -0.83 -23.28 1.07
CA THR A 103 -1.06 -24.68 0.66
C THR A 103 -2.50 -25.14 0.96
N PRO A 104 -2.92 -26.33 0.48
CA PRO A 104 -4.16 -26.97 0.95
C PRO A 104 -4.12 -27.47 2.40
N ASP A 105 -2.97 -27.46 3.08
CA ASP A 105 -2.86 -27.88 4.48
C ASP A 105 -2.98 -26.66 5.40
N LYS A 106 -4.16 -26.50 6.01
CA LYS A 106 -4.44 -25.39 6.95
C LYS A 106 -3.46 -25.36 8.12
N GLU A 107 -3.17 -26.50 8.74
CA GLU A 107 -2.31 -26.54 9.93
C GLU A 107 -0.87 -26.17 9.56
N ARG A 108 -0.39 -26.68 8.41
CA ARG A 108 0.89 -26.24 7.83
C ARG A 108 0.89 -24.72 7.60
N ASN A 109 -0.16 -24.15 7.04
CA ASN A 109 -0.25 -22.70 6.79
C ASN A 109 -0.21 -21.90 8.11
N ILE A 110 -0.90 -22.35 9.17
CA ILE A 110 -0.89 -21.73 10.51
C ILE A 110 0.51 -21.80 11.14
N GLN A 111 1.17 -22.96 11.11
CA GLN A 111 2.53 -23.13 11.64
C GLN A 111 3.59 -22.39 10.81
N HIS A 112 3.31 -22.10 9.54
CA HIS A 112 4.18 -21.32 8.66
C HIS A 112 4.04 -19.81 8.90
N ALA A 113 2.79 -19.31 8.93
CA ALA A 113 2.49 -17.92 9.28
C ALA A 113 3.04 -17.54 10.65
N ARG A 114 2.90 -18.42 11.65
CA ARG A 114 3.53 -18.30 12.98
C ARG A 114 5.04 -18.00 12.88
N LYS A 115 5.78 -18.80 12.11
CA LYS A 115 7.24 -18.66 11.97
C LYS A 115 7.62 -17.35 11.28
N ALA A 116 6.89 -16.95 10.24
CA ALA A 116 7.13 -15.69 9.55
C ALA A 116 6.89 -14.47 10.46
N ILE A 117 5.85 -14.50 11.31
CA ILE A 117 5.62 -13.47 12.33
C ILE A 117 6.77 -13.44 13.35
N GLU A 118 7.20 -14.60 13.83
CA GLU A 118 8.30 -14.73 14.80
C GLU A 118 9.64 -14.25 14.22
N GLU A 119 9.94 -14.56 12.96
CA GLU A 119 11.13 -14.07 12.24
C GLU A 119 11.07 -12.55 12.01
N ALA A 120 9.91 -12.01 11.64
CA ALA A 120 9.74 -10.56 11.48
C ALA A 120 9.95 -9.81 12.79
N ALA A 121 9.40 -10.33 13.90
CA ALA A 121 9.61 -9.78 15.23
C ALA A 121 11.08 -9.86 15.68
N GLN A 122 11.78 -10.97 15.40
CA GLN A 122 13.22 -11.11 15.66
C GLN A 122 14.07 -10.10 14.88
N LYS A 123 13.66 -9.73 13.66
CA LYS A 123 14.28 -8.65 12.86
C LYS A 123 13.87 -7.23 13.34
N GLY A 124 13.03 -7.15 14.38
CA GLY A 124 12.64 -5.92 15.08
C GLY A 124 11.32 -5.30 14.62
N ALA A 125 10.46 -6.03 13.90
CA ALA A 125 9.12 -5.55 13.55
C ALA A 125 8.27 -5.26 14.80
N GLN A 126 7.47 -4.20 14.75
CA GLN A 126 6.46 -3.85 15.78
C GLN A 126 5.04 -3.92 15.23
N LEU A 127 4.91 -3.92 13.91
CA LEU A 127 3.72 -4.27 13.15
C LEU A 127 4.07 -5.42 12.20
N VAL A 128 3.25 -6.46 12.12
CA VAL A 128 3.35 -7.51 11.08
C VAL A 128 2.05 -7.58 10.28
N VAL A 129 2.17 -7.77 8.97
CA VAL A 129 1.05 -7.94 8.03
C VAL A 129 1.18 -9.30 7.33
N LEU A 130 0.09 -10.07 7.32
CA LEU A 130 -0.07 -11.31 6.56
C LEU A 130 -0.90 -11.09 5.27
N PRO A 131 -0.93 -12.04 4.31
CA PRO A 131 -1.63 -11.86 3.04
C PRO A 131 -3.12 -12.26 3.07
N GLU A 132 -3.84 -12.01 1.97
CA GLU A 132 -5.24 -12.43 1.81
C GLU A 132 -5.38 -13.95 1.75
N ILE A 133 -6.39 -14.49 2.47
CA ILE A 133 -6.74 -15.92 2.57
C ILE A 133 -5.49 -16.80 2.80
N TRP A 134 -4.66 -16.43 3.78
CA TRP A 134 -3.36 -17.07 4.00
C TRP A 134 -3.46 -18.50 4.57
N ASN A 135 -4.61 -18.88 5.14
CA ASN A 135 -4.80 -20.18 5.78
C ASN A 135 -5.35 -21.27 4.84
N SER A 136 -5.69 -20.97 3.58
CA SER A 136 -6.34 -21.92 2.67
C SER A 136 -6.19 -21.54 1.18
N PRO A 137 -6.45 -22.45 0.22
CA PRO A 137 -6.44 -22.10 -1.20
C PRO A 137 -7.54 -21.07 -1.56
N TYR A 138 -7.19 -20.03 -2.32
CA TYR A 138 -8.14 -18.99 -2.77
C TYR A 138 -9.08 -19.52 -3.86
N SER A 139 -10.22 -20.10 -3.47
CA SER A 139 -11.27 -20.57 -4.38
C SER A 139 -12.63 -20.70 -3.70
N ASN A 140 -13.70 -20.50 -4.47
CA ASN A 140 -15.08 -20.65 -4.02
C ASN A 140 -15.40 -22.03 -3.42
N ASP A 141 -14.79 -23.11 -3.94
CA ASP A 141 -14.99 -24.46 -3.41
C ASP A 141 -14.25 -24.67 -2.06
N SER A 142 -13.16 -23.92 -1.83
CA SER A 142 -12.41 -23.99 -0.57
C SER A 142 -13.04 -23.15 0.53
N PHE A 143 -13.54 -21.94 0.25
CA PHE A 143 -13.99 -21.03 1.31
C PHE A 143 -14.98 -21.67 2.32
N PRO A 144 -16.00 -22.48 1.94
CA PRO A 144 -16.91 -23.11 2.90
C PRO A 144 -16.25 -24.19 3.77
N VAL A 145 -15.25 -24.89 3.23
CA VAL A 145 -14.54 -26.01 3.88
C VAL A 145 -13.48 -25.51 4.86
N TYR A 146 -12.80 -24.41 4.52
CA TYR A 146 -11.73 -23.84 5.34
C TYR A 146 -12.21 -22.69 6.25
N ALA A 147 -13.48 -22.29 6.19
CA ALA A 147 -14.00 -21.21 7.03
C ALA A 147 -13.99 -21.53 8.52
N GLU A 148 -13.66 -20.50 9.32
CA GLU A 148 -13.59 -20.56 10.78
C GLU A 148 -14.60 -19.62 11.41
N ASP A 149 -15.22 -20.02 12.52
CA ASP A 149 -16.09 -19.12 13.28
C ASP A 149 -15.24 -18.37 14.31
N ILE A 150 -14.99 -17.10 14.01
CA ILE A 150 -14.09 -16.23 14.79
C ILE A 150 -14.76 -15.81 16.12
N ASP A 151 -16.09 -15.79 16.18
CA ASP A 151 -16.84 -15.33 17.35
C ASP A 151 -17.21 -16.48 18.31
N ALA A 152 -17.20 -17.74 17.82
CA ALA A 152 -17.36 -18.94 18.63
C ALA A 152 -16.11 -19.33 19.47
N GLY A 153 -14.98 -18.63 19.32
CA GLY A 153 -13.79 -18.76 20.17
C GLY A 153 -12.65 -19.60 19.59
N HIS A 154 -11.58 -19.77 20.37
CA HIS A 154 -10.27 -20.23 19.88
C HIS A 154 -10.30 -21.59 19.16
N ASP A 155 -11.04 -22.57 19.67
CA ASP A 155 -11.11 -23.91 19.05
C ASP A 155 -11.88 -23.90 17.70
N ALA A 156 -12.79 -22.93 17.52
CA ALA A 156 -13.54 -22.73 16.28
C ALA A 156 -12.79 -21.86 15.25
N SER A 157 -11.76 -21.14 15.69
CA SER A 157 -10.83 -20.42 14.81
C SER A 157 -9.36 -20.54 15.25
N PRO A 158 -8.69 -21.68 14.97
CA PRO A 158 -7.27 -21.86 15.27
C PRO A 158 -6.37 -20.84 14.55
N SER A 159 -6.80 -20.31 13.39
CA SER A 159 -6.05 -19.27 12.68
C SER A 159 -6.01 -17.96 13.48
N THR A 160 -7.13 -17.54 14.09
CA THR A 160 -7.17 -16.32 14.92
C THR A 160 -6.61 -16.55 16.33
N ALA A 161 -6.76 -17.75 16.89
CA ALA A 161 -6.13 -18.14 18.15
C ALA A 161 -4.60 -18.05 18.08
N MET A 162 -3.99 -18.53 16.97
CA MET A 162 -2.55 -18.38 16.72
C MET A 162 -2.12 -16.92 16.68
N LEU A 163 -2.86 -16.07 15.96
CA LEU A 163 -2.55 -14.64 15.83
C LEU A 163 -2.65 -13.88 17.16
N SER A 164 -3.66 -14.20 17.98
CA SER A 164 -3.86 -13.62 19.32
C SER A 164 -2.73 -14.00 20.29
N GLU A 165 -2.33 -15.27 20.31
CA GLU A 165 -1.24 -15.73 21.16
C GLU A 165 0.10 -15.12 20.75
N VAL A 166 0.45 -15.16 19.45
CA VAL A 166 1.75 -14.71 18.97
C VAL A 166 1.91 -13.19 19.11
N SER A 167 0.85 -12.39 18.91
CA SER A 167 0.93 -10.93 19.12
C SER A 167 1.11 -10.58 20.60
N SER A 168 0.45 -11.31 21.51
CA SER A 168 0.62 -11.13 22.96
C SER A 168 1.97 -11.60 23.47
N ARG A 169 2.52 -12.71 22.97
CA ARG A 169 3.85 -13.19 23.39
C ARG A 169 4.97 -12.28 22.89
N LEU A 170 4.90 -11.83 21.64
CA LEU A 170 5.95 -11.02 21.01
C LEU A 170 5.82 -9.52 21.27
N LYS A 171 4.70 -9.06 21.84
CA LYS A 171 4.39 -7.63 22.08
C LYS A 171 4.45 -6.78 20.80
N ILE A 172 3.80 -7.29 19.75
CA ILE A 172 3.66 -6.63 18.44
C ILE A 172 2.19 -6.44 18.07
N THR A 173 1.90 -5.50 17.17
CA THR A 173 0.61 -5.42 16.49
C THR A 173 0.63 -6.37 15.29
N VAL A 174 -0.46 -7.11 15.04
CA VAL A 174 -0.57 -8.00 13.87
C VAL A 174 -1.84 -7.70 13.09
N VAL A 175 -1.69 -7.27 11.83
CA VAL A 175 -2.76 -7.28 10.83
C VAL A 175 -2.74 -8.66 10.20
N GLY A 176 -3.64 -9.53 10.69
CA GLY A 176 -3.66 -10.97 10.47
C GLY A 176 -4.09 -11.43 9.07
N GLY A 177 -3.77 -10.66 8.03
CA GLY A 177 -4.07 -10.98 6.65
C GLY A 177 -5.57 -11.09 6.42
N SER A 178 -6.03 -12.11 5.70
CA SER A 178 -7.41 -12.55 5.87
C SER A 178 -7.54 -14.08 5.87
N ILE A 179 -8.68 -14.54 6.37
CA ILE A 179 -9.14 -15.94 6.31
C ILE A 179 -10.61 -15.98 5.86
N PRO A 180 -11.12 -17.13 5.40
CA PRO A 180 -12.56 -17.32 5.27
C PRO A 180 -13.18 -17.39 6.67
N GLU A 181 -14.12 -16.50 6.96
CA GLU A 181 -14.89 -16.48 8.20
C GLU A 181 -16.26 -17.10 7.97
N ARG A 182 -16.73 -17.92 8.93
CA ARG A 182 -18.11 -18.37 9.04
C ARG A 182 -18.85 -17.55 10.09
N CYS A 183 -20.09 -17.19 9.79
CA CYS A 183 -20.97 -16.42 10.68
C CYS A 183 -22.41 -16.86 10.43
N GLY A 184 -22.82 -17.98 11.06
CA GLY A 184 -24.01 -18.72 10.68
C GLY A 184 -23.90 -19.28 9.26
N ASP A 185 -24.98 -19.14 8.47
CA ASP A 185 -25.02 -19.58 7.07
C ASP A 185 -24.15 -18.73 6.12
N LYS A 186 -23.69 -17.55 6.57
CA LYS A 186 -22.89 -16.63 5.76
C LYS A 186 -21.39 -16.90 5.90
N LEU A 187 -20.69 -16.69 4.78
CA LEU A 187 -19.23 -16.68 4.70
C LEU A 187 -18.71 -15.28 4.36
N TYR A 188 -17.52 -14.94 4.83
CA TYR A 188 -16.88 -13.64 4.58
C TYR A 188 -15.37 -13.81 4.33
N ASN A 189 -14.75 -12.87 3.60
CA ASN A 189 -13.29 -12.72 3.50
C ASN A 189 -12.86 -11.71 4.57
N THR A 190 -12.17 -12.16 5.63
CA THR A 190 -12.09 -11.39 6.88
C THR A 190 -10.67 -11.23 7.41
N CYS A 191 -10.29 -9.97 7.64
CA CYS A 191 -9.04 -9.54 8.27
C CYS A 191 -9.26 -9.21 9.74
N CYS A 192 -8.48 -9.83 10.63
CA CYS A 192 -8.45 -9.53 12.05
C CYS A 192 -7.19 -8.75 12.43
N VAL A 193 -7.31 -7.73 13.28
CA VAL A 193 -6.17 -6.95 13.80
C VAL A 193 -6.03 -7.22 15.30
N PHE A 194 -4.86 -7.70 15.72
CA PHE A 194 -4.53 -8.03 17.10
C PHE A 194 -3.52 -7.05 17.69
N GLY A 195 -3.72 -6.67 18.95
CA GLY A 195 -2.81 -5.79 19.68
C GLY A 195 -1.65 -6.53 20.35
N THR A 196 -0.75 -5.74 20.94
CA THR A 196 0.39 -6.19 21.77
C THR A 196 -0.04 -6.91 23.06
N ASP A 197 -1.33 -6.86 23.40
CA ASP A 197 -1.98 -7.59 24.48
C ASP A 197 -2.58 -8.94 24.05
N GLY A 198 -2.70 -9.20 22.74
CA GLY A 198 -3.39 -10.36 22.17
C GLY A 198 -4.87 -10.13 21.86
N ASN A 199 -5.43 -8.99 22.26
CA ASN A 199 -6.85 -8.72 22.07
C ASN A 199 -7.15 -8.39 20.61
N LEU A 200 -8.26 -8.94 20.09
CA LEU A 200 -8.81 -8.57 18.79
C LEU A 200 -9.28 -7.10 18.83
N LYS A 201 -8.52 -6.21 18.20
CA LYS A 201 -8.80 -4.76 18.15
C LYS A 201 -9.81 -4.40 17.07
N ALA A 202 -9.83 -5.14 15.97
CA ALA A 202 -10.81 -4.96 14.90
C ALA A 202 -10.98 -6.21 14.03
N LYS A 203 -12.18 -6.36 13.45
CA LYS A 203 -12.53 -7.36 12.44
C LYS A 203 -13.06 -6.64 11.20
N HIS A 204 -12.39 -6.79 10.07
CA HIS A 204 -12.73 -6.19 8.79
C HIS A 204 -13.17 -7.28 7.81
N ARG A 205 -14.45 -7.25 7.43
CA ARG A 205 -15.00 -8.06 6.33
C ARG A 205 -14.84 -7.26 5.02
N LYS A 206 -14.22 -7.87 4.00
CA LYS A 206 -13.97 -7.29 2.66
C LYS A 206 -15.23 -6.66 2.10
N ILE A 207 -15.20 -5.37 1.79
CA ILE A 207 -16.42 -4.62 1.41
C ILE A 207 -16.73 -4.86 -0.07
N HIS A 208 -15.72 -4.76 -0.93
CA HIS A 208 -15.87 -4.93 -2.36
C HIS A 208 -15.41 -6.33 -2.77
N LEU A 209 -16.37 -7.21 -3.03
CA LEU A 209 -16.09 -8.58 -3.48
C LEU A 209 -15.47 -8.59 -4.89
N PHE A 210 -14.59 -9.54 -5.12
CA PHE A 210 -13.85 -9.72 -6.37
C PHE A 210 -14.69 -10.44 -7.42
N ASP A 211 -15.61 -9.69 -8.00
CA ASP A 211 -16.43 -10.11 -9.14
C ASP A 211 -15.87 -9.47 -10.41
N ILE A 212 -15.22 -10.29 -11.26
CA ILE A 212 -14.70 -9.89 -12.57
C ILE A 212 -14.96 -10.96 -13.64
N ASP A 213 -15.14 -10.49 -14.87
CA ASP A 213 -15.00 -11.31 -16.07
C ASP A 213 -14.12 -10.57 -17.08
N ILE A 214 -12.96 -11.15 -17.38
CA ILE A 214 -12.01 -10.66 -18.39
C ILE A 214 -11.89 -11.78 -19.44
N PRO A 215 -12.65 -11.69 -20.56
CA PRO A 215 -12.76 -12.77 -21.53
C PRO A 215 -11.40 -13.30 -22.02
N GLY A 216 -11.26 -14.63 -21.96
CA GLY A 216 -10.03 -15.32 -22.35
C GLY A 216 -8.83 -15.12 -21.42
N LYS A 217 -9.01 -14.53 -20.23
CA LYS A 217 -7.92 -14.33 -19.24
C LYS A 217 -8.26 -14.81 -17.84
N ILE A 218 -9.34 -14.28 -17.24
CA ILE A 218 -9.77 -14.66 -15.89
C ILE A 218 -11.23 -14.26 -15.65
N THR A 219 -12.00 -15.21 -15.11
CA THR A 219 -13.35 -14.99 -14.60
C THR A 219 -13.37 -15.47 -13.16
N PHE A 220 -13.71 -14.61 -12.21
CA PHE A 220 -13.85 -14.96 -10.79
C PHE A 220 -15.03 -14.19 -10.21
N MET A 221 -15.84 -14.85 -9.38
CA MET A 221 -17.04 -14.28 -8.79
C MET A 221 -17.07 -14.69 -7.32
N GLU A 222 -16.44 -13.89 -6.47
CA GLU A 222 -16.35 -14.12 -5.02
C GLU A 222 -17.74 -14.07 -4.36
N SER A 223 -18.67 -13.29 -4.92
CA SER A 223 -20.07 -13.21 -4.47
C SER A 223 -20.91 -14.48 -4.62
N LYS A 224 -20.43 -15.49 -5.37
CA LYS A 224 -21.09 -16.80 -5.44
C LYS A 224 -21.00 -17.58 -4.13
N THR A 225 -20.11 -17.18 -3.22
CA THR A 225 -19.81 -17.93 -2.00
C THR A 225 -19.65 -17.03 -0.78
N LEU A 226 -19.06 -15.84 -0.94
CA LEU A 226 -18.83 -14.90 0.15
C LEU A 226 -19.85 -13.75 0.15
N THR A 227 -20.12 -13.23 1.34
CA THR A 227 -20.95 -12.04 1.58
C THR A 227 -20.05 -10.82 1.72
N ALA A 228 -20.49 -9.67 1.21
CA ALA A 228 -19.79 -8.41 1.37
C ALA A 228 -19.81 -7.91 2.83
N GLY A 229 -18.72 -7.30 3.28
CA GLY A 229 -18.67 -6.55 4.53
C GLY A 229 -19.38 -5.20 4.42
N GLU A 230 -20.06 -4.80 5.50
CA GLU A 230 -20.94 -3.62 5.51
C GLU A 230 -20.25 -2.35 6.06
N THR A 231 -18.99 -2.45 6.53
CA THR A 231 -18.36 -1.45 7.40
C THR A 231 -16.92 -1.11 6.99
N PRO A 232 -16.59 0.17 6.71
CA PRO A 232 -15.21 0.65 6.67
C PRO A 232 -14.55 0.52 8.05
N THR A 233 -13.47 -0.26 8.11
CA THR A 233 -12.77 -0.60 9.36
C THR A 233 -11.52 0.24 9.51
N ILE A 234 -11.46 0.98 10.62
CA ILE A 234 -10.30 1.73 11.06
C ILE A 234 -10.08 1.44 12.55
N VAL A 235 -8.83 1.29 12.95
CA VAL A 235 -8.47 0.78 14.29
C VAL A 235 -7.29 1.54 14.86
N ASP A 236 -7.36 1.86 16.15
CA ASP A 236 -6.26 2.44 16.91
C ASP A 236 -5.41 1.34 17.55
N THR A 237 -4.09 1.47 17.39
CA THR A 237 -3.08 0.51 17.87
C THR A 237 -1.85 1.28 18.36
N ASP A 238 -0.91 0.59 19.01
CA ASP A 238 0.30 1.21 19.55
C ASP A 238 1.18 1.83 18.43
N VAL A 239 1.14 1.24 17.23
CA VAL A 239 1.75 1.76 15.98
C VAL A 239 0.88 2.80 15.25
N GLY A 240 -0.21 3.26 15.88
CA GLY A 240 -1.11 4.30 15.38
C GLY A 240 -2.39 3.80 14.73
N ARG A 241 -3.08 4.72 14.04
CA ARG A 241 -4.38 4.45 13.41
C ARG A 241 -4.22 3.80 12.04
N ILE A 242 -4.69 2.57 11.90
CA ILE A 242 -4.63 1.75 10.67
C ILE A 242 -6.00 1.71 10.01
N GLY A 243 -6.08 2.05 8.72
CA GLY A 243 -7.23 1.74 7.87
C GLY A 243 -7.04 0.38 7.19
N VAL A 244 -8.07 -0.47 7.19
CA VAL A 244 -7.99 -1.85 6.67
C VAL A 244 -8.89 -2.03 5.46
N GLY A 245 -8.36 -2.58 4.38
CA GLY A 245 -9.14 -3.11 3.25
C GLY A 245 -8.58 -4.46 2.82
N ILE A 246 -9.33 -5.25 2.05
CA ILE A 246 -8.81 -6.50 1.48
C ILE A 246 -8.85 -6.43 -0.05
N CYS A 247 -7.68 -6.62 -0.66
CA CYS A 247 -7.48 -6.85 -2.09
C CYS A 247 -8.21 -5.86 -3.01
N TYR A 248 -9.40 -6.24 -3.49
CA TYR A 248 -10.21 -5.47 -4.42
C TYR A 248 -10.67 -4.13 -3.84
N ASP A 249 -10.77 -4.02 -2.50
CA ASP A 249 -11.01 -2.76 -1.77
C ASP A 249 -10.00 -1.64 -2.16
N ILE A 250 -8.78 -1.99 -2.57
CA ILE A 250 -7.78 -1.00 -3.01
C ILE A 250 -8.18 -0.25 -4.29
N ARG A 251 -9.15 -0.77 -5.07
CA ARG A 251 -9.65 -0.10 -6.28
C ARG A 251 -10.50 1.13 -5.96
N PHE A 252 -11.14 1.17 -4.80
CA PHE A 252 -12.13 2.17 -4.41
C PHE A 252 -11.44 3.28 -3.59
N GLN A 253 -11.14 4.40 -4.25
CA GLN A 253 -10.41 5.53 -3.65
C GLN A 253 -11.20 6.19 -2.51
N GLU A 254 -12.52 6.16 -2.60
CA GLU A 254 -13.47 6.67 -1.62
C GLU A 254 -13.24 6.05 -0.24
N LEU A 255 -12.93 4.76 -0.19
CA LEU A 255 -12.63 4.03 1.06
C LEU A 255 -11.33 4.53 1.71
N ALA A 256 -10.29 4.73 0.90
CA ALA A 256 -9.02 5.31 1.38
C ALA A 256 -9.18 6.78 1.82
N MET A 257 -10.02 7.56 1.13
CA MET A 257 -10.36 8.92 1.54
C MET A 257 -11.18 8.95 2.84
N ILE A 258 -12.04 7.96 3.08
CA ILE A 258 -12.72 7.78 4.38
C ILE A 258 -11.69 7.47 5.47
N TYR A 259 -10.73 6.57 5.23
CA TYR A 259 -9.68 6.28 6.20
C TYR A 259 -8.75 7.47 6.47
N ALA A 260 -8.41 8.25 5.44
CA ALA A 260 -7.69 9.51 5.58
C ALA A 260 -8.47 10.54 6.41
N SER A 261 -9.77 10.74 6.12
CA SER A 261 -10.61 11.69 6.87
C SER A 261 -10.91 11.22 8.30
N ARG A 262 -10.83 9.91 8.59
CA ARG A 262 -10.86 9.38 9.97
C ARG A 262 -9.48 9.39 10.67
N GLY A 263 -8.45 9.98 10.06
CA GLY A 263 -7.15 10.19 10.70
C GLY A 263 -6.22 8.98 10.68
N ALA A 264 -6.30 8.12 9.66
CA ALA A 264 -5.31 7.06 9.47
C ALA A 264 -3.88 7.62 9.29
N HIS A 265 -2.89 6.77 9.61
CA HIS A 265 -1.48 6.98 9.33
C HIS A 265 -0.97 6.01 8.25
N LEU A 266 -1.48 4.78 8.31
CA LEU A 266 -1.16 3.65 7.45
C LEU A 266 -2.46 3.01 6.92
N LEU A 267 -2.46 2.59 5.66
CA LEU A 267 -3.45 1.67 5.11
C LEU A 267 -2.82 0.29 4.92
N CYS A 268 -3.49 -0.75 5.39
CA CYS A 268 -3.08 -2.14 5.16
C CYS A 268 -4.05 -2.83 4.21
N TYR A 269 -3.51 -3.41 3.13
CA TYR A 269 -4.25 -4.21 2.16
C TYR A 269 -3.60 -5.59 1.98
N PRO A 270 -3.96 -6.59 2.79
CA PRO A 270 -3.83 -8.00 2.41
C PRO A 270 -4.55 -8.22 1.08
N GLY A 271 -3.93 -8.84 0.08
CA GLY A 271 -4.56 -9.03 -1.22
C GLY A 271 -3.77 -9.85 -2.22
N ALA A 272 -4.45 -10.80 -2.87
CA ALA A 272 -3.92 -11.64 -3.94
C ALA A 272 -4.41 -11.12 -5.30
N PHE A 273 -3.69 -10.18 -5.92
CA PHE A 273 -3.92 -9.87 -7.34
C PHE A 273 -3.45 -11.05 -8.21
N ASN A 274 -4.08 -11.26 -9.36
CA ASN A 274 -3.73 -12.31 -10.32
C ASN A 274 -2.75 -11.83 -11.41
N MET A 275 -2.17 -12.77 -12.16
CA MET A 275 -1.25 -12.51 -13.27
C MET A 275 -1.77 -11.58 -14.39
N THR A 276 -3.09 -11.35 -14.53
CA THR A 276 -3.64 -10.39 -15.50
C THR A 276 -3.69 -8.97 -14.96
N THR A 277 -4.03 -8.80 -13.68
CA THR A 277 -4.25 -7.47 -13.07
C THR A 277 -3.08 -6.97 -12.24
N GLY A 278 -2.23 -7.87 -11.73
CA GLY A 278 -1.01 -7.58 -10.99
C GLY A 278 -0.05 -6.64 -11.74
N PRO A 279 0.47 -7.04 -12.93
CA PRO A 279 1.45 -6.26 -13.68
C PRO A 279 1.02 -4.83 -14.05
N LEU A 280 -0.28 -4.57 -14.13
CA LEU A 280 -0.83 -3.30 -14.60
C LEU A 280 -1.37 -2.41 -13.47
N HIS A 281 -1.86 -3.01 -12.39
CA HIS A 281 -2.64 -2.30 -11.37
C HIS A 281 -2.07 -2.40 -9.95
N TRP A 282 -1.25 -3.39 -9.64
CA TRP A 282 -0.83 -3.64 -8.25
C TRP A 282 0.02 -2.50 -7.69
N GLU A 283 1.09 -2.09 -8.39
CA GLU A 283 1.93 -0.95 -7.99
C GLU A 283 1.22 0.40 -8.17
N LEU A 284 0.46 0.55 -9.26
CA LEU A 284 -0.26 1.79 -9.58
C LEU A 284 -1.28 2.16 -8.49
N LEU A 285 -2.08 1.20 -8.04
CA LEU A 285 -3.14 1.46 -7.06
C LEU A 285 -2.58 1.79 -5.69
N GLN A 286 -1.63 1.01 -5.17
CA GLN A 286 -1.01 1.29 -3.87
C GLN A 286 -0.33 2.67 -3.83
N ARG A 287 0.34 3.08 -4.92
CA ARG A 287 0.99 4.40 -5.03
C ARG A 287 -0.03 5.53 -5.11
N ALA A 288 -1.13 5.34 -5.85
CA ALA A 288 -2.25 6.29 -5.87
C ALA A 288 -2.88 6.47 -4.47
N ARG A 289 -3.20 5.36 -3.78
CA ARG A 289 -3.76 5.41 -2.41
C ARG A 289 -2.83 6.12 -1.43
N ALA A 290 -1.51 5.95 -1.57
CA ALA A 290 -0.51 6.62 -0.74
C ALA A 290 -0.44 8.13 -1.00
N VAL A 291 -0.31 8.55 -2.26
CA VAL A 291 -0.07 9.96 -2.62
C VAL A 291 -1.32 10.84 -2.54
N ASP A 292 -2.49 10.36 -2.99
CA ASP A 292 -3.74 11.14 -3.03
C ASP A 292 -4.30 11.45 -1.63
N ASN A 293 -3.88 10.65 -0.63
CA ASN A 293 -4.32 10.72 0.75
C ASN A 293 -3.18 11.11 1.73
N GLN A 294 -1.93 11.13 1.26
CA GLN A 294 -0.71 11.35 2.05
C GLN A 294 -0.63 10.40 3.25
N LEU A 295 -0.58 9.09 2.95
CA LEU A 295 -0.57 7.98 3.90
C LEU A 295 0.53 6.98 3.52
N TYR A 296 1.04 6.24 4.51
CA TYR A 296 1.73 4.99 4.19
C TYR A 296 0.73 3.95 3.67
N VAL A 297 1.17 3.08 2.77
CA VAL A 297 0.37 1.94 2.30
C VAL A 297 1.23 0.68 2.33
N ALA A 298 0.76 -0.36 3.02
CA ALA A 298 1.36 -1.68 3.04
C ALA A 298 0.43 -2.68 2.34
N THR A 299 0.94 -3.40 1.34
CA THR A 299 0.22 -4.46 0.62
C THR A 299 0.89 -5.81 0.86
N CYS A 300 0.10 -6.84 1.16
CA CYS A 300 0.62 -8.17 1.48
C CYS A 300 -0.08 -9.23 0.62
N SER A 301 0.68 -9.90 -0.23
CA SER A 301 0.24 -10.84 -1.25
C SER A 301 0.74 -12.25 -0.91
N PRO A 302 0.02 -13.33 -1.24
CA PRO A 302 0.60 -14.67 -1.21
C PRO A 302 1.75 -14.77 -2.21
N ALA A 303 2.72 -15.65 -1.93
CA ALA A 303 3.72 -16.03 -2.92
C ALA A 303 3.06 -16.73 -4.12
N ARG A 304 3.69 -16.64 -5.29
CA ARG A 304 3.16 -17.16 -6.55
C ARG A 304 3.34 -18.68 -6.63
N ASP A 305 2.26 -19.42 -6.42
CA ASP A 305 2.17 -20.82 -6.89
C ASP A 305 1.57 -20.87 -8.29
N ALA A 306 2.30 -21.48 -9.23
CA ALA A 306 1.85 -21.72 -10.61
C ALA A 306 0.99 -22.99 -10.77
N GLY A 307 0.95 -23.86 -9.75
CA GLY A 307 0.04 -25.01 -9.67
C GLY A 307 -1.31 -24.70 -9.04
N ALA A 308 -1.45 -23.54 -8.38
CA ALA A 308 -2.70 -23.12 -7.75
C ALA A 308 -3.77 -22.73 -8.77
N GLY A 309 -5.04 -23.06 -8.46
CA GLY A 309 -6.20 -22.64 -9.27
C GLY A 309 -6.40 -21.12 -9.35
N TYR A 310 -5.76 -20.36 -8.46
CA TYR A 310 -5.65 -18.90 -8.53
C TYR A 310 -4.18 -18.49 -8.37
N VAL A 311 -3.52 -18.18 -9.48
CA VAL A 311 -2.10 -17.81 -9.51
C VAL A 311 -1.91 -16.37 -9.04
N ALA A 312 -1.42 -16.20 -7.81
CA ALA A 312 -1.13 -14.91 -7.21
C ALA A 312 0.02 -14.17 -7.90
N TRP A 313 -0.03 -12.84 -7.87
CA TRP A 313 1.00 -11.97 -8.42
C TRP A 313 2.26 -11.98 -7.54
N GLY A 314 2.13 -12.10 -6.21
CA GLY A 314 3.19 -11.76 -5.27
C GLY A 314 3.41 -10.26 -5.18
N HIS A 315 4.66 -9.83 -5.11
CA HIS A 315 5.12 -8.44 -5.00
C HIS A 315 4.48 -7.66 -3.85
N SER A 316 4.44 -8.22 -2.64
CA SER A 316 4.12 -7.48 -1.41
C SER A 316 4.99 -6.22 -1.29
N THR A 317 4.44 -5.10 -0.81
CA THR A 317 5.11 -3.79 -0.93
C THR A 317 4.80 -2.86 0.25
N LEU A 318 5.75 -1.99 0.60
CA LEU A 318 5.54 -0.78 1.41
C LEU A 318 5.73 0.47 0.55
N VAL A 319 4.77 1.40 0.62
CA VAL A 319 4.79 2.70 -0.06
C VAL A 319 4.77 3.85 0.95
N GLY A 320 5.59 4.85 0.71
CA GLY A 320 5.62 6.11 1.46
C GLY A 320 4.57 7.14 1.01
N PRO A 321 4.32 8.18 1.82
CA PRO A 321 3.20 9.11 1.63
C PRO A 321 3.32 10.11 0.48
N PHE A 322 4.38 10.04 -0.33
CA PHE A 322 4.53 10.74 -1.62
C PHE A 322 4.42 9.77 -2.82
N GLY A 323 4.04 8.51 -2.59
CA GLY A 323 3.95 7.48 -3.63
C GLY A 323 5.30 6.86 -3.99
N GLU A 324 6.30 6.97 -3.12
CA GLU A 324 7.60 6.30 -3.25
C GLU A 324 7.51 4.83 -2.78
N VAL A 325 7.97 3.86 -3.59
CA VAL A 325 8.11 2.47 -3.14
C VAL A 325 9.33 2.39 -2.22
N LEU A 326 9.12 1.99 -0.97
CA LEU A 326 10.17 1.92 0.06
C LEU A 326 10.80 0.54 0.16
N ALA A 327 10.01 -0.51 -0.06
CA ALA A 327 10.45 -1.90 -0.18
C ALA A 327 9.40 -2.70 -0.96
N THR A 328 9.82 -3.63 -1.82
CA THR A 328 8.95 -4.59 -2.50
C THR A 328 9.62 -5.96 -2.53
N THR A 329 8.83 -7.03 -2.50
CA THR A 329 9.28 -8.37 -2.84
C THR A 329 9.21 -8.62 -4.35
N GLU A 330 9.82 -9.72 -4.78
CA GLU A 330 9.51 -10.38 -6.05
C GLU A 330 8.25 -11.26 -5.89
N HIS A 331 8.18 -12.40 -6.57
CA HIS A 331 7.00 -13.28 -6.56
C HIS A 331 7.14 -14.53 -5.69
N ASP A 332 8.37 -14.89 -5.31
CA ASP A 332 8.66 -15.98 -4.37
C ASP A 332 8.33 -15.59 -2.91
N GLU A 333 8.45 -16.54 -1.98
CA GLU A 333 8.28 -16.31 -0.55
C GLU A 333 9.41 -15.44 0.04
N ASP A 334 9.05 -14.36 0.74
CA ASP A 334 9.99 -13.40 1.35
C ASP A 334 9.30 -12.57 2.46
N ILE A 335 10.10 -11.90 3.31
CA ILE A 335 9.62 -11.04 4.39
C ILE A 335 10.31 -9.67 4.31
N ILE A 336 9.57 -8.65 3.87
CA ILE A 336 10.03 -7.25 3.97
C ILE A 336 10.16 -6.89 5.44
N ILE A 337 11.30 -6.29 5.79
CA ILE A 337 11.50 -5.55 7.04
C ILE A 337 11.90 -4.11 6.67
N ALA A 338 10.95 -3.19 6.79
CA ALA A 338 11.12 -1.79 6.39
C ALA A 338 10.75 -0.84 7.54
N GLU A 339 11.21 0.40 7.47
CA GLU A 339 10.95 1.43 8.48
C GLU A 339 9.78 2.33 8.09
N ILE A 340 8.91 2.63 9.07
CA ILE A 340 7.87 3.65 9.00
C ILE A 340 8.28 4.79 9.97
N ASP A 341 8.17 6.03 9.50
CA ASP A 341 8.48 7.23 10.28
C ASP A 341 7.41 8.31 10.03
N TYR A 342 6.59 8.58 11.04
CA TYR A 342 5.47 9.50 10.90
C TYR A 342 5.87 10.99 10.88
N SER A 343 7.11 11.35 11.22
CA SER A 343 7.60 12.72 10.97
C SER A 343 7.61 13.06 9.48
N ILE A 344 7.78 12.04 8.62
CA ILE A 344 7.69 12.17 7.16
C ILE A 344 6.25 12.52 6.75
N LEU A 345 5.20 11.92 7.36
CA LEU A 345 3.81 12.27 7.07
C LEU A 345 3.53 13.76 7.32
N GLU A 346 3.96 14.27 8.48
CA GLU A 346 3.77 15.66 8.87
C GLU A 346 4.52 16.61 7.92
N GLN A 347 5.78 16.32 7.60
CA GLN A 347 6.57 17.10 6.65
C GLN A 347 5.95 17.09 5.24
N ARG A 348 5.48 15.94 4.74
CA ARG A 348 4.80 15.82 3.44
C ARG A 348 3.51 16.65 3.41
N ARG A 349 2.68 16.56 4.45
CA ARG A 349 1.41 17.28 4.58
C ARG A 349 1.58 18.78 4.79
N ALA A 350 2.70 19.21 5.39
CA ALA A 350 3.07 20.62 5.48
C ALA A 350 3.53 21.20 4.12
N ASN A 351 4.40 20.47 3.41
CA ASN A 351 4.97 20.92 2.13
C ASN A 351 3.98 20.87 0.96
N LEU A 352 3.04 19.91 0.97
CA LEU A 352 1.99 19.77 -0.04
C LEU A 352 0.63 19.63 0.66
N PRO A 353 -0.02 20.74 1.07
CA PRO A 353 -1.17 20.71 1.98
C PRO A 353 -2.49 20.44 1.24
N LEU A 354 -2.64 19.25 0.66
CA LEU A 354 -3.81 18.86 -0.15
C LEU A 354 -5.15 19.11 0.58
N ALA A 355 -5.19 18.81 1.88
CA ALA A 355 -6.36 19.02 2.73
C ALA A 355 -6.81 20.50 2.83
N LYS A 356 -5.91 21.47 2.59
CA LYS A 356 -6.22 22.91 2.56
C LYS A 356 -6.60 23.42 1.15
N GLN A 357 -6.61 22.54 0.15
CA GLN A 357 -6.80 22.88 -1.26
C GLN A 357 -8.02 22.18 -1.90
N ARG A 358 -8.66 21.23 -1.18
CA ARG A 358 -9.88 20.57 -1.66
C ARG A 358 -11.04 21.56 -1.82
N ARG A 359 -11.88 21.35 -2.84
CA ARG A 359 -13.01 22.23 -3.20
C ARG A 359 -14.32 21.71 -2.61
N GLY A 360 -14.49 21.85 -1.30
CA GLY A 360 -15.74 21.48 -0.60
C GLY A 360 -16.97 22.30 -1.03
N ASP A 361 -16.73 23.39 -1.75
CA ASP A 361 -17.69 24.22 -2.46
C ASP A 361 -18.14 23.65 -3.82
N LEU A 362 -17.45 22.62 -4.34
CA LEU A 362 -17.77 21.95 -5.62
C LEU A 362 -18.05 20.44 -5.47
N TYR A 363 -17.35 19.75 -4.57
CA TYR A 363 -17.49 18.31 -4.34
C TYR A 363 -17.27 17.98 -2.85
N GLN A 364 -17.90 16.91 -2.36
CA GLN A 364 -17.77 16.49 -0.96
C GLN A 364 -17.71 14.96 -0.88
N LEU A 365 -16.80 14.43 -0.05
CA LEU A 365 -16.84 13.03 0.38
C LEU A 365 -17.78 12.91 1.58
N VAL A 366 -18.79 12.03 1.51
CA VAL A 366 -19.76 11.86 2.59
C VAL A 366 -19.57 10.51 3.28
N ASP A 367 -19.07 10.52 4.52
CA ASP A 367 -18.99 9.34 5.38
C ASP A 367 -20.32 9.12 6.08
N ILE A 368 -21.25 8.44 5.38
CA ILE A 368 -22.63 8.21 5.82
C ILE A 368 -22.75 7.63 7.24
N ARG A 369 -21.76 6.83 7.68
CA ARG A 369 -21.75 6.23 9.03
C ARG A 369 -21.40 7.23 10.13
N ARG A 370 -20.69 8.32 9.82
CA ARG A 370 -20.39 9.40 10.76
C ARG A 370 -21.41 10.54 10.69
N VAL A 371 -22.10 10.74 9.56
CA VAL A 371 -23.19 11.74 9.44
C VAL A 371 -24.40 11.34 10.29
N GLY A 372 -24.76 10.05 10.32
CA GLY A 372 -25.91 9.54 11.10
C GLY A 372 -25.61 9.14 12.55
N ALA A 373 -24.53 9.66 13.16
CA ALA A 373 -24.06 9.26 14.49
C ALA A 373 -24.23 10.39 15.55
N HIS A 374 -25.35 11.12 15.47
CA HIS A 374 -25.70 12.26 16.31
C HIS A 374 -27.14 12.12 16.84
#